data_AF-A0A0R0JDE9-F1
#
_entry.id   AF-A0A0R0JDE9-F1
#
_cell.length_a   1.000
_cell.length_b   1.000
_cell.length_c   1.000
_cell.angle_alpha   90.00
_cell.angle_beta   90.00
_cell.angle_gamma   90.00
#
_symmetry.space_group_name_H-M   'P 1'
#
loop_
_entity.id
_entity.type
_entity.pdbx_description
1 polymer ?
#
loop_
_entity_poly.entity_id
_entity_poly.type
_entity_poly.pdbx_seq_one_letter_code
_entity_poly.pdbx_strand_id
1 'polypeptide(L)'
;MNSYGHSFRNYYGESERQKFVEELYQRQHMNQTYNFAKKMREEYGKLNKVKMSIWECCEMLDKIVDVSDPDLEESQIQHALQTVVRKDYFGKALILPSFGGLPQWAVVGESCPLIKHI
;
A
#
# COMPACT_ATOMS: atom_id res chain seq x y z
N MET A 1 -4.94 12.34 -20.57
CA MET A 1 -3.64 12.13 -21.21
C MET A 1 -2.75 13.30 -20.81
N ASN A 2 -1.56 13.06 -20.26
CA ASN A 2 -0.64 14.13 -19.85
C ASN A 2 -0.02 14.82 -21.08
N SER A 3 0.78 15.86 -20.86
CA SER A 3 1.50 16.58 -21.92
C SER A 3 2.43 15.71 -22.78
N TYR A 4 2.71 14.47 -22.34
CA TYR A 4 3.55 13.50 -23.04
C TYR A 4 2.75 12.40 -23.76
N GLY A 5 1.41 12.44 -23.73
CA GLY A 5 0.58 11.40 -24.34
C GLY A 5 0.31 10.18 -23.45
N HIS A 6 0.72 10.19 -22.18
CA HIS A 6 0.50 9.07 -21.27
C HIS A 6 -0.86 9.19 -20.57
N SER A 7 -1.57 8.07 -20.45
CA SER A 7 -2.76 7.92 -19.60
C SER A 7 -2.34 7.41 -18.22
N PHE A 8 -2.79 8.06 -17.16
CA PHE A 8 -2.61 7.59 -15.78
C PHE A 8 -3.60 6.48 -15.44
N ARG A 9 -3.22 5.61 -14.50
CA ARG A 9 -4.04 4.51 -13.98
C ARG A 9 -4.57 3.60 -15.08
N ASN A 10 -3.72 3.28 -16.06
CA ASN A 10 -4.08 2.31 -17.08
C ASN A 10 -3.90 0.89 -16.51
N TYR A 11 -4.98 0.11 -16.50
CA TYR A 11 -5.02 -1.30 -16.07
C TYR A 11 -5.23 -2.28 -17.25
N TYR A 12 -5.14 -1.81 -18.50
CA TYR A 12 -5.40 -2.62 -19.72
C TYR A 12 -4.22 -2.75 -20.69
N GLY A 13 -3.02 -2.28 -20.32
CA GLY A 13 -1.83 -2.28 -21.17
C GLY A 13 -0.93 -3.47 -20.86
N GLU A 14 -0.45 -4.18 -21.88
CA GLU A 14 0.44 -5.33 -21.66
C GLU A 14 1.83 -4.88 -21.17
N SER A 15 2.02 -4.79 -19.85
CA SER A 15 3.32 -4.54 -19.20
C SER A 15 3.56 -5.51 -18.04
N GLU A 16 4.83 -5.75 -17.68
CA GLU A 16 5.16 -6.56 -16.49
C GLU A 16 4.60 -5.94 -15.21
N ARG A 17 4.57 -4.60 -15.14
CA ARG A 17 3.97 -3.87 -14.03
C ARG A 17 2.51 -4.24 -13.82
N GLN A 18 1.73 -4.35 -14.90
CA GLN A 18 0.32 -4.72 -14.80
C GLN A 18 0.13 -6.13 -14.22
N LYS A 19 0.99 -7.09 -14.57
CA LYS A 19 0.91 -8.44 -14.00
C LYS A 19 1.04 -8.41 -12.47
N PHE A 20 1.98 -7.63 -11.94
CA PHE A 20 2.13 -7.48 -10.49
C PHE A 20 0.93 -6.80 -9.83
N VAL A 21 0.38 -5.77 -10.47
CA VAL A 21 -0.82 -5.07 -9.99
C VAL A 21 -2.03 -6.02 -9.95
N GLU A 22 -2.26 -6.77 -11.04
CA GLU A 22 -3.33 -7.76 -11.13
C GLU A 22 -3.18 -8.86 -10.07
N GLU A 23 -1.98 -9.43 -9.92
CA GLU A 23 -1.71 -10.44 -8.90
C GLU A 23 -1.95 -9.91 -7.48
N LEU A 24 -1.60 -8.64 -7.22
CA LEU A 24 -1.82 -7.99 -5.94
C LEU A 24 -3.32 -7.87 -5.65
N TYR A 25 -4.11 -7.33 -6.60
CA TYR A 25 -5.56 -7.19 -6.43
C TYR A 25 -6.28 -8.53 -6.36
N GLN A 26 -5.84 -9.54 -7.11
CA GLN A 26 -6.36 -10.90 -6.98
C GLN A 26 -6.16 -11.43 -5.56
N ARG A 27 -4.93 -11.34 -5.02
CA ARG A 27 -4.65 -11.75 -3.63
C ARG A 27 -5.41 -10.92 -2.62
N GLN A 28 -5.57 -9.62 -2.85
CA GLN A 28 -6.33 -8.73 -1.99
C GLN A 28 -7.79 -9.17 -1.91
N HIS A 29 -8.45 -9.35 -3.06
CA HIS A 29 -9.86 -9.77 -3.13
C HIS A 29 -10.10 -11.17 -2.56
N MET A 30 -9.12 -12.08 -2.65
CA MET A 30 -9.23 -13.40 -2.04
C MET A 30 -9.07 -13.38 -0.51
N ASN A 31 -8.19 -12.54 0.02
CA ASN A 31 -7.78 -12.62 1.43
C ASN A 31 -8.36 -11.54 2.34
N GLN A 32 -8.84 -10.41 1.79
CA GLN A 32 -9.52 -9.37 2.56
C GLN A 32 -10.91 -9.86 2.99
N THR A 33 -10.97 -10.48 4.16
CA THR A 33 -12.20 -10.93 4.80
C THR A 33 -12.52 -10.08 6.01
N TYR A 34 -13.79 -10.05 6.43
CA TYR A 34 -14.19 -9.34 7.66
C TYR A 34 -13.35 -9.76 8.88
N ASN A 35 -13.07 -11.06 9.00
CA ASN A 35 -12.25 -11.60 10.10
C ASN A 35 -10.81 -11.12 10.01
N PHE A 36 -10.23 -11.09 8.82
CA PHE A 36 -8.88 -10.54 8.61
C PHE A 36 -8.83 -9.06 9.01
N ALA A 37 -9.74 -8.24 8.49
CA ALA A 37 -9.80 -6.81 8.79
C ALA A 37 -10.02 -6.53 10.30
N LYS A 38 -10.88 -7.33 10.96
CA LYS A 38 -11.09 -7.25 12.41
C LYS A 38 -9.80 -7.56 13.18
N LYS A 39 -9.11 -8.65 12.84
CA LYS A 39 -7.83 -9.02 13.46
C LYS A 39 -6.78 -7.92 13.26
N MET A 40 -6.68 -7.37 12.05
CA MET A 40 -5.73 -6.29 11.76
C MET A 40 -6.02 -5.04 12.58
N ARG A 41 -7.31 -4.65 12.74
CA ARG A 41 -7.68 -3.53 13.62
C ARG A 41 -7.31 -3.77 15.09
N GLU A 42 -7.58 -4.97 15.60
CA GLU A 42 -7.24 -5.33 17.00
C GLU A 42 -5.73 -5.35 17.24
N GLU A 43 -4.95 -5.81 16.26
CA GLU A 43 -3.50 -5.88 16.36
C GLU A 43 -2.84 -4.51 16.26
N TYR A 44 -3.15 -3.75 15.20
CA TYR A 44 -2.49 -2.49 14.88
C TYR A 44 -3.07 -1.28 15.60
N GLY A 45 -4.32 -1.37 16.09
CA GLY A 45 -4.93 -0.33 16.92
C GLY A 45 -4.23 -0.10 18.26
N LYS A 46 -3.35 -1.02 18.70
CA LYS A 46 -2.55 -0.89 19.92
C LYS A 46 -1.40 0.11 19.80
N LEU A 47 -0.99 0.46 18.57
CA LEU A 47 0.09 1.41 18.28
C LEU A 47 1.40 1.14 19.06
N ASN A 48 1.74 -0.13 19.27
CA ASN A 48 2.85 -0.56 20.13
C ASN A 48 3.94 -1.33 19.38
N LYS A 49 4.01 -1.21 18.05
CA LYS A 49 5.00 -1.92 17.22
C LYS A 49 6.37 -1.25 17.23
N VAL A 50 6.40 0.08 17.14
CA VAL A 50 7.63 0.86 17.03
C VAL A 50 7.41 2.28 17.57
N LYS A 51 8.46 2.91 18.08
CA LYS A 51 8.47 4.32 18.45
C LYS A 51 9.57 5.03 17.67
N MET A 52 9.19 6.00 16.85
CA MET A 52 10.09 6.77 16.00
C MET A 52 9.48 8.14 15.69
N SER A 53 10.32 9.06 15.23
CA SER A 53 9.93 10.35 14.68
C SER A 53 9.25 10.19 13.31
N ILE A 54 8.54 11.24 12.89
CA ILE A 54 7.94 11.32 11.56
C ILE A 54 9.03 11.20 10.47
N TRP A 55 10.19 11.83 10.69
CA TRP A 55 11.28 11.80 9.72
C TRP A 55 11.87 10.40 9.55
N GLU A 56 12.15 9.70 10.65
CA GLU A 56 12.59 8.30 10.62
C GLU A 56 11.57 7.43 9.87
N CYS A 57 10.27 7.66 10.10
CA CYS A 57 9.24 6.93 9.37
C CYS A 57 9.24 7.24 7.86
N CYS A 58 9.50 8.50 7.46
CA CYS A 58 9.66 8.88 6.06
C CYS A 58 10.88 8.21 5.42
N GLU A 59 12.02 8.19 6.10
CA GLU A 59 13.24 7.52 5.63
C GLU A 59 13.01 6.01 5.41
N MET A 60 12.16 5.39 6.23
CA MET A 60 11.79 3.99 6.05
C MET A 60 10.97 3.73 4.77
N LEU A 61 10.22 4.73 4.27
CA LEU A 61 9.45 4.60 3.03
C LEU A 61 10.34 4.50 1.78
N ASP A 62 11.63 4.84 1.89
CA ASP A 62 12.59 4.66 0.79
C ASP A 62 12.77 3.18 0.40
N LYS A 63 12.47 2.28 1.34
CA LYS A 63 12.59 0.82 1.14
C LYS A 63 11.33 0.19 0.54
N ILE A 64 10.31 0.98 0.22
CA ILE A 64 8.99 0.49 -0.17
C ILE A 64 8.66 1.02 -1.56
N VAL A 65 8.38 0.09 -2.48
CA VAL A 65 7.71 0.38 -3.75
C VAL A 65 6.29 -0.15 -3.62
N ASP A 66 5.30 0.72 -3.82
CA ASP A 66 3.88 0.34 -3.79
C ASP A 66 3.53 -0.39 -5.06
N VAL A 67 3.32 -1.71 -4.99
CA VAL A 67 3.06 -2.57 -6.16
C VAL A 67 1.64 -2.39 -6.72
N SER A 68 0.72 -1.76 -5.98
CA SER A 68 -0.67 -1.57 -6.42
C SER A 68 -0.84 -0.42 -7.42
N ASP A 69 0.16 0.47 -7.51
CA ASP A 69 0.13 1.64 -8.38
C ASP A 69 0.67 1.28 -9.78
N PRO A 70 -0.16 1.32 -10.84
CA PRO A 70 0.32 1.02 -12.20
C PRO A 70 1.25 2.10 -12.75
N ASP A 71 1.31 3.29 -12.14
CA ASP A 71 2.04 4.45 -12.66
C ASP A 71 3.41 4.66 -12.01
N LEU A 72 3.73 3.93 -10.93
CA LEU A 72 4.87 4.24 -10.05
C LEU A 72 5.81 3.04 -9.87
N GLU A 73 7.09 3.23 -10.18
CA GLU A 73 8.16 2.26 -9.90
C GLU A 73 9.15 2.76 -8.84
N GLU A 74 9.08 4.05 -8.47
CA GLU A 74 9.98 4.65 -7.49
C GLU A 74 9.59 4.35 -6.04
N SER A 75 10.55 4.60 -5.15
CA SER A 75 10.34 4.45 -3.71
C SER A 75 9.32 5.45 -3.17
N GLN A 76 8.56 5.02 -2.16
CA GLN A 76 7.45 5.79 -1.62
C GLN A 76 7.88 7.07 -0.91
N ILE A 77 9.15 7.22 -0.52
CA ILE A 77 9.65 8.48 0.03
C ILE A 77 9.55 9.61 -1.00
N GLN A 78 9.85 9.36 -2.27
CA GLN A 78 9.79 10.39 -3.32
C GLN A 78 8.36 10.89 -3.49
N HIS A 79 7.42 9.96 -3.54
CA HIS A 79 6.00 10.27 -3.64
C HIS A 79 5.46 10.97 -2.38
N ALA A 80 5.91 10.57 -1.18
CA ALA A 80 5.58 11.24 0.07
C ALA A 80 6.11 12.68 0.14
N LEU A 81 7.30 12.95 -0.40
CA LEU A 81 7.88 14.28 -0.48
C LEU A 81 7.15 15.16 -1.50
N GLN A 82 6.78 14.62 -2.66
CA GLN A 82 6.04 15.36 -3.71
C GLN A 82 4.66 15.83 -3.26
N THR A 83 4.00 15.07 -2.39
CA THR A 83 2.62 15.33 -1.95
C THR A 83 2.54 16.02 -0.59
N VAL A 84 3.66 16.48 -0.06
CA VAL A 84 3.77 17.18 1.23
C VAL A 84 3.25 16.31 2.38
N VAL A 85 3.83 15.11 2.55
CA VAL A 85 3.67 14.19 3.69
C VAL A 85 2.22 14.10 4.20
N ARG A 86 1.35 13.43 3.44
CA ARG A 86 0.00 13.07 3.93
C ARG A 86 0.07 11.91 4.94
N LYS A 87 -0.83 11.93 5.93
CA LYS A 87 -0.95 10.89 6.97
C LYS A 87 -1.06 9.47 6.39
N ASP A 88 -1.60 9.35 5.19
CA ASP A 88 -1.86 8.07 4.53
C ASP A 88 -0.57 7.29 4.19
N TYR A 89 0.57 7.98 4.03
CA TYR A 89 1.85 7.34 3.68
C TYR A 89 2.42 6.49 4.81
N PHE A 90 2.16 6.85 6.07
CA PHE A 90 2.67 6.09 7.20
C PHE A 90 2.06 4.68 7.28
N GLY A 91 0.88 4.46 6.67
CA GLY A 91 0.28 3.13 6.57
C GLY A 91 1.13 2.15 5.77
N LYS A 92 1.90 2.61 4.78
CA LYS A 92 2.74 1.75 3.95
C LYS A 92 3.90 1.13 4.74
N ALA A 93 4.31 1.76 5.85
CA ALA A 93 5.34 1.23 6.74
C ALA A 93 4.99 -0.14 7.33
N LEU A 94 3.71 -0.55 7.35
CA LEU A 94 3.27 -1.87 7.80
C LEU A 94 3.86 -3.04 7.01
N ILE A 95 4.35 -2.79 5.79
CA ILE A 95 5.06 -3.76 4.95
C ILE A 95 6.44 -4.11 5.55
N LEU A 96 7.04 -3.21 6.34
CA LEU A 96 8.37 -3.41 6.86
C LEU A 96 8.37 -4.40 8.02
N PRO A 97 9.41 -5.26 8.16
CA PRO A 97 9.49 -6.24 9.23
C PRO A 97 9.32 -5.66 10.64
N SER A 98 9.83 -4.45 10.88
CA SER A 98 9.70 -3.75 12.17
C SER A 98 8.27 -3.42 12.55
N PHE A 99 7.37 -3.29 11.57
CA PHE A 99 5.94 -3.05 11.79
C PHE A 99 5.11 -4.33 11.71
N GLY A 100 5.71 -5.48 11.39
CA GLY A 100 5.03 -6.78 11.29
C GLY A 100 5.15 -7.45 9.93
N GLY A 101 5.73 -6.79 8.93
CA GLY A 101 6.06 -7.42 7.66
C GLY A 101 4.83 -7.86 6.86
N LEU A 102 3.76 -7.05 6.86
CA LEU A 102 2.53 -7.43 6.17
C LEU A 102 2.77 -7.54 4.65
N PRO A 103 2.11 -8.49 3.97
CA PRO A 103 2.15 -8.54 2.53
C PRO A 103 1.50 -7.29 1.94
N GLN A 104 1.98 -6.83 0.78
CA GLN A 104 1.50 -5.58 0.17
C GLN A 104 -0.02 -5.55 -0.06
N TRP A 105 -0.64 -6.67 -0.46
CA TRP A 105 -2.10 -6.74 -0.65
C TRP A 105 -2.92 -6.40 0.61
N ALA A 106 -2.31 -6.50 1.80
CA ALA A 106 -2.96 -6.16 3.07
C ALA A 106 -2.77 -4.69 3.47
N VAL A 107 -1.96 -3.92 2.73
CA VAL A 107 -1.50 -2.57 3.11
C VAL A 107 -1.78 -1.53 2.04
N VAL A 108 -1.53 -1.83 0.77
CA VAL A 108 -1.67 -0.92 -0.37
C VAL A 108 -2.84 -1.33 -1.28
N GLY A 109 -3.17 -0.47 -2.24
CA GLY A 109 -4.25 -0.68 -3.20
C GLY A 109 -5.56 -0.02 -2.81
N GLU A 110 -6.49 0.01 -3.76
CA GLU A 110 -7.84 0.51 -3.54
C GLU A 110 -8.59 -0.38 -2.55
N SER A 111 -9.36 0.26 -1.66
CA SER A 111 -10.12 -0.44 -0.62
C SER A 111 -11.57 -0.69 -1.05
N CYS A 112 -12.13 -1.83 -0.64
CA CYS A 112 -13.51 -2.21 -0.92
C CYS A 112 -14.24 -2.56 0.39
N PRO A 113 -15.53 -2.21 0.56
CA PRO A 113 -16.32 -2.63 1.71
C PRO A 113 -16.37 -4.16 1.85
N LEU A 114 -16.16 -4.66 3.07
CA LEU A 114 -16.22 -6.10 3.36
C LEU A 114 -17.57 -6.49 3.96
N ILE A 115 -18.15 -7.57 3.46
CA ILE A 115 -19.39 -8.12 3.98
C ILE A 115 -19.08 -9.03 5.18
N LYS A 116 -19.75 -8.77 6.30
CA LYS A 116 -19.76 -9.69 7.43
C LYS A 116 -20.72 -10.84 7.10
N HIS A 117 -20.18 -12.01 6.81
CA HIS A 117 -20.98 -13.23 6.81
C HIS A 117 -21.33 -13.57 8.28
N ILE A 118 -22.63 -13.58 8.57
CA ILE A 118 -23.21 -13.85 9.90
C ILE A 118 -23.49 -15.34 10.01
#